data_AF-A0A379Y213-F1
#
_entry.id   AF-A0A379Y213-F1
#
_cell.length_a   1.000
_cell.length_b   1.000
_cell.length_c   1.000
_cell.angle_alpha   90.00
_cell.angle_beta   90.00
_cell.angle_gamma   90.00
#
_symmetry.space_group_name_H-M   'P 1'
#
loop_
_entity.id
_entity.type
_entity.pdbx_description
1 polymer ?
#
loop_
_entity_poly.entity_id
_entity_poly.type
_entity_poly.pdbx_seq_one_letter_code
_entity_poly.pdbx_strand_id
1 'polypeptide(L)'
;MVNYRLISLALTLSKELKHEILKPLKMMAIFVPTLATLSPYIVTAYALSYPIKSETLNILSISAQWLGLASTAILFAFYAYEAYRAYTDVVHRRHVYYTAAAVASVLLGLLFIHSLAYVSTGNTAVLATAALGDGVSNEVKCQQPALIVHYSKGGETAWRCPTGIMLMSSSSHPFVPWPDYQDGKSAALTTVMDVLTGTAVPLVKEKS
;
A
#
# COMPACT_ATOMS: atom_id res chain seq x y z
N MET A 1 -33.30 -46.65 21.48
CA MET A 1 -31.91 -46.68 21.99
C MET A 1 -31.03 -45.87 21.05
N VAL A 2 -30.48 -44.75 21.52
CA VAL A 2 -29.53 -43.93 20.74
C VAL A 2 -28.18 -44.64 20.72
N ASN A 3 -27.63 -44.86 19.53
CA ASN A 3 -26.40 -45.63 19.35
C ASN A 3 -25.17 -44.76 19.65
N TYR A 4 -24.81 -44.68 20.93
CA TYR A 4 -23.70 -43.84 21.44
C TYR A 4 -22.36 -44.07 20.74
N ARG A 5 -22.12 -45.27 20.17
CA ARG A 5 -20.88 -45.56 19.42
C ARG A 5 -20.80 -44.79 18.10
N LEU A 6 -21.91 -44.64 17.37
CA LEU A 6 -21.96 -43.88 16.12
C LEU A 6 -21.75 -42.37 16.38
N ILE A 7 -22.33 -41.85 17.47
CA ILE A 7 -22.17 -40.44 17.86
C ILE A 7 -20.73 -40.14 18.28
N SER A 8 -20.12 -41.03 19.06
CA SER A 8 -18.70 -40.90 19.43
C SER A 8 -17.80 -40.91 18.19
N LEU A 9 -18.03 -41.81 17.24
CA LEU A 9 -17.19 -41.93 16.05
C LEU A 9 -17.32 -40.69 15.15
N ALA A 10 -18.55 -40.17 14.98
CA ALA A 10 -18.81 -38.94 14.24
C ALA A 10 -18.16 -37.70 14.90
N LEU A 11 -18.17 -37.60 16.23
CA LEU A 11 -17.51 -36.53 16.98
C LEU A 11 -15.99 -36.58 16.85
N THR A 12 -15.39 -37.77 16.89
CA THR A 12 -13.95 -37.95 16.70
C THR A 12 -13.54 -37.60 15.27
N LEU A 13 -14.27 -38.10 14.26
CA LEU A 13 -14.03 -37.74 12.85
C LEU A 13 -14.19 -36.25 12.59
N SER A 14 -15.19 -35.60 13.21
CA SER A 14 -15.39 -34.15 13.10
C SER A 14 -14.23 -33.36 13.71
N LYS A 15 -13.70 -33.79 14.87
CA LYS A 15 -12.55 -33.15 15.50
C LYS A 15 -11.27 -33.32 14.68
N GLU A 16 -11.00 -34.52 14.18
CA GLU A 16 -9.83 -34.81 13.34
C GLU A 16 -9.88 -34.03 12.03
N LEU A 17 -11.02 -34.03 11.33
CA LEU A 17 -11.21 -33.25 10.10
C LEU A 17 -11.01 -31.75 10.32
N LYS A 18 -11.50 -31.23 11.47
CA LYS A 18 -11.31 -29.83 11.84
C LYS A 18 -9.87 -29.53 12.22
N HIS A 19 -9.12 -30.47 12.80
CA HIS A 19 -7.71 -30.26 13.13
C HIS A 19 -6.81 -30.29 11.90
N GLU A 20 -7.01 -31.26 11.02
CA GLU A 20 -6.21 -31.46 9.81
C GLU A 20 -6.42 -30.36 8.77
N ILE A 21 -7.67 -29.91 8.55
CA ILE A 21 -7.97 -28.98 7.44
C ILE A 21 -8.07 -27.53 7.90
N LEU A 22 -8.76 -27.27 9.02
CA LEU A 22 -9.04 -25.88 9.42
C LEU A 22 -7.80 -25.17 9.98
N LYS A 23 -6.91 -25.91 10.64
CA LYS A 23 -5.69 -25.35 11.24
C LYS A 23 -4.71 -24.82 10.19
N PRO A 24 -4.31 -25.58 9.15
CA PRO A 24 -3.43 -25.04 8.10
C PRO A 24 -4.12 -23.92 7.31
N LEU A 25 -5.44 -24.00 7.09
CA LEU A 25 -6.19 -22.95 6.41
C LEU A 25 -6.13 -21.61 7.17
N LYS A 26 -6.32 -21.64 8.50
CA LYS A 26 -6.18 -20.44 9.34
C LYS A 26 -4.75 -19.90 9.35
N MET A 27 -3.75 -20.77 9.38
CA MET A 27 -2.35 -20.35 9.30
C MET A 27 -2.04 -19.68 7.96
N MET A 28 -2.52 -20.24 6.85
CA MET A 28 -2.37 -19.65 5.51
C MET A 28 -3.09 -18.30 5.40
N ALA A 29 -4.30 -18.19 5.97
CA ALA A 29 -5.10 -16.96 5.98
C ALA A 29 -4.44 -15.81 6.77
N ILE A 30 -3.45 -16.11 7.62
CA ILE A 30 -2.62 -15.11 8.28
C ILE A 30 -1.33 -14.91 7.49
N PHE A 31 -0.60 -15.99 7.24
CA PHE A 31 0.77 -15.94 6.70
C PHE A 31 0.85 -15.31 5.31
N VAL A 32 -0.02 -15.72 4.39
CA VAL A 32 0.00 -15.22 3.00
C VAL A 32 -0.32 -13.72 2.96
N PRO A 33 -1.41 -13.23 3.59
CA PRO A 33 -1.66 -11.80 3.65
C PRO A 33 -0.58 -11.01 4.39
N THR A 34 0.01 -11.54 5.48
CA THR A 34 1.10 -10.83 6.17
C THR A 34 2.31 -10.63 5.27
N LEU A 35 2.74 -11.64 4.51
CA LEU A 35 3.82 -11.49 3.55
C LEU A 35 3.48 -10.48 2.45
N ALA A 36 2.24 -10.50 1.99
CA ALA A 36 1.77 -9.60 0.94
C ALA A 36 1.69 -8.13 1.41
N THR A 37 1.62 -7.83 2.71
CA THR A 37 1.78 -6.44 3.21
C THR A 37 3.19 -5.88 3.00
N LEU A 38 4.19 -6.75 2.83
CA LEU A 38 5.58 -6.35 2.54
C LEU A 38 5.83 -6.15 1.04
N SER A 39 4.80 -6.24 0.19
CA SER A 39 4.94 -6.16 -1.26
C SER A 39 5.68 -4.90 -1.75
N PRO A 40 5.51 -3.68 -1.20
CA PRO A 40 6.25 -2.51 -1.68
C PRO A 40 7.76 -2.64 -1.44
N TYR A 41 8.14 -3.26 -0.32
CA TYR A 41 9.54 -3.51 0.03
C TYR A 41 10.15 -4.57 -0.87
N ILE A 42 9.42 -5.65 -1.14
CA ILE A 42 9.87 -6.74 -2.03
C ILE A 42 10.11 -6.20 -3.44
N VAL A 43 9.16 -5.44 -3.99
CA VAL A 43 9.31 -4.83 -5.32
C VAL A 43 10.47 -3.84 -5.35
N THR A 44 10.65 -3.03 -4.30
CA THR A 44 11.79 -2.11 -4.20
C THR A 44 13.12 -2.86 -4.18
N ALA A 45 13.25 -3.88 -3.34
CA ALA A 45 14.47 -4.68 -3.24
C ALA A 45 14.79 -5.38 -4.57
N TYR A 46 13.77 -5.91 -5.24
CA TYR A 46 13.92 -6.51 -6.57
C TYR A 46 14.37 -5.48 -7.62
N ALA A 47 13.77 -4.29 -7.63
CA ALA A 47 14.13 -3.21 -8.56
C ALA A 47 15.53 -2.62 -8.32
N LEU A 48 16.04 -2.70 -7.08
CA LEU A 48 17.42 -2.32 -6.76
C LEU A 48 18.43 -3.38 -7.20
N SER A 49 18.01 -4.65 -7.25
CA SER A 49 18.89 -5.79 -7.55
C SER A 49 18.98 -6.07 -9.06
N TYR A 50 17.94 -5.71 -9.82
CA TYR A 50 17.85 -6.00 -11.25
C TYR A 50 17.43 -4.76 -12.03
N PRO A 51 18.02 -4.53 -13.23
CA PRO A 51 17.57 -3.44 -14.10
C PRO A 51 16.17 -3.74 -14.64
N ILE A 52 15.17 -3.00 -14.17
CA ILE A 52 13.78 -3.10 -14.61
C ILE A 52 13.43 -1.90 -15.48
N LYS A 53 12.65 -2.11 -16.56
CA LYS A 53 12.12 -1.02 -17.38
C LYS A 53 11.12 -0.18 -16.57
N SER A 54 11.09 1.13 -16.79
CA SER A 54 10.20 2.07 -16.07
C SER A 54 8.72 1.69 -16.16
N GLU A 55 8.26 1.23 -17.34
CA GLU A 55 6.88 0.78 -17.54
C GLU A 55 6.51 -0.42 -16.65
N THR A 56 7.39 -1.43 -16.60
CA THR A 56 7.20 -2.60 -15.73
C THR A 56 7.22 -2.21 -14.26
N LEU A 57 8.12 -1.30 -13.87
CA LEU A 57 8.20 -0.82 -12.49
C LEU A 57 6.93 -0.04 -12.07
N ASN A 58 6.33 0.73 -12.98
CA ASN A 58 5.07 1.43 -12.72
C ASN A 58 3.93 0.45 -12.42
N ILE A 59 3.79 -0.59 -13.26
CA ILE A 59 2.77 -1.63 -13.08
C ILE A 59 3.01 -2.40 -11.78
N LEU A 60 4.25 -2.81 -11.51
CA LEU A 60 4.59 -3.52 -10.28
C LEU A 60 4.33 -2.68 -9.03
N SER A 61 4.64 -1.38 -9.08
CA SER A 61 4.44 -0.50 -7.93
C SER A 61 2.97 -0.35 -7.57
N ILE A 62 2.12 -0.02 -8.54
CA ILE A 62 0.68 0.13 -8.28
C ILE A 62 0.05 -1.20 -7.86
N SER A 63 0.47 -2.31 -8.49
CA SER A 63 0.00 -3.66 -8.13
C SER A 63 0.41 -4.06 -6.73
N ALA A 64 1.64 -3.74 -6.31
CA ALA A 64 2.12 -4.01 -4.97
C ALA A 64 1.29 -3.26 -3.93
N GLN A 65 0.97 -1.99 -4.17
CA GLN A 65 0.15 -1.20 -3.24
C GLN A 65 -1.29 -1.74 -3.14
N TRP A 66 -1.91 -2.13 -4.25
CA TRP A 66 -3.23 -2.80 -4.24
C TRP A 66 -3.19 -4.15 -3.51
N LEU A 67 -2.15 -4.95 -3.73
CA LEU A 67 -1.98 -6.23 -3.07
C LEU A 67 -1.83 -6.06 -1.56
N GLY A 68 -1.03 -5.07 -1.13
CA GLY A 68 -0.89 -4.72 0.29
C GLY A 68 -2.23 -4.30 0.90
N LEU A 69 -2.99 -3.44 0.22
CA LEU A 69 -4.32 -3.01 0.66
C LEU A 69 -5.28 -4.20 0.80
N ALA A 70 -5.41 -5.04 -0.23
CA ALA A 70 -6.27 -6.23 -0.19
C ALA A 70 -5.88 -7.17 0.96
N SER A 71 -4.59 -7.32 1.21
CA SER A 71 -4.06 -8.16 2.29
C SER A 71 -4.42 -7.62 3.67
N THR A 72 -4.31 -6.31 3.87
CA THR A 72 -4.74 -5.67 5.13
C THR A 72 -6.24 -5.81 5.38
N ALA A 73 -7.07 -5.76 4.32
CA ALA A 73 -8.51 -5.99 4.44
C ALA A 73 -8.84 -7.44 4.83
N ILE A 74 -8.14 -8.42 4.26
CA ILE A 74 -8.28 -9.84 4.62
C ILE A 74 -7.86 -10.08 6.08
N LEU A 75 -6.73 -9.51 6.51
CA LEU A 75 -6.25 -9.62 7.89
C LEU A 75 -7.23 -8.97 8.87
N PHE A 76 -7.76 -7.79 8.53
CA PHE A 76 -8.77 -7.13 9.34
C PHE A 76 -10.03 -7.99 9.48
N ALA A 77 -10.57 -8.51 8.37
CA ALA A 77 -11.76 -9.37 8.41
C ALA A 77 -11.52 -10.63 9.26
N PHE A 78 -10.36 -11.26 9.12
CA PHE A 78 -9.98 -12.43 9.90
C PHE A 78 -9.87 -12.11 11.40
N TYR A 79 -9.13 -11.08 11.77
CA TYR A 79 -8.90 -10.72 13.17
C TYR A 79 -10.14 -10.12 13.84
N ALA A 80 -10.96 -9.36 13.11
CA ALA A 80 -12.24 -8.88 13.61
C ALA A 80 -13.22 -10.04 13.87
N TYR A 81 -13.26 -11.02 12.96
CA TYR A 81 -14.07 -12.23 13.15
C TYR A 81 -13.60 -13.05 14.37
N GLU A 82 -12.30 -13.28 14.51
CA GLU A 82 -11.76 -14.01 15.68
C GLU A 82 -11.90 -13.20 16.99
N ALA A 83 -11.82 -11.86 16.94
CA ALA A 83 -12.10 -11.00 18.09
C ALA A 83 -13.58 -11.09 18.52
N TYR A 84 -14.51 -11.03 17.55
CA TYR A 84 -15.93 -11.19 17.81
C TYR A 84 -16.25 -12.56 18.42
N ARG A 85 -15.65 -13.63 17.88
CA ARG A 85 -15.80 -14.98 18.43
C ARG A 85 -15.20 -15.10 19.83
N ALA A 86 -14.01 -14.54 20.04
CA ALA A 86 -13.36 -14.58 21.35
C ALA A 86 -14.10 -13.73 22.40
N TYR A 87 -14.84 -12.70 21.99
CA TYR A 87 -15.72 -11.93 22.88
C TYR A 87 -16.90 -12.77 23.39
N THR A 88 -17.43 -13.68 22.56
CA THR A 88 -18.51 -14.60 22.96
C THR A 88 -18.03 -15.77 23.83
N ASP A 89 -16.74 -16.09 23.82
CA ASP A 89 -16.13 -17.13 24.66
C ASP A 89 -15.59 -16.53 25.98
N VAL A 90 -15.62 -17.31 27.08
CA VAL A 90 -15.19 -16.85 28.44
C VAL A 90 -13.68 -16.52 28.53
N VAL A 91 -12.91 -16.73 27.46
CA VAL A 91 -11.44 -16.58 27.43
C VAL A 91 -11.03 -15.12 27.15
N HIS A 92 -11.15 -14.27 28.17
CA HIS A 92 -10.96 -12.81 28.08
C HIS A 92 -9.59 -12.38 27.53
N ARG A 93 -8.52 -13.15 27.78
CA ARG A 93 -7.15 -12.77 27.39
C ARG A 93 -6.90 -12.84 25.88
N ARG A 94 -7.63 -13.67 25.15
CA ARG A 94 -7.41 -13.90 23.71
C ARG A 94 -8.02 -12.80 22.84
N HIS A 95 -9.13 -12.24 23.29
CA HIS A 95 -9.84 -11.14 22.64
C HIS A 95 -8.93 -9.92 22.42
N VAL A 96 -8.16 -9.51 23.44
CA VAL A 96 -7.32 -8.30 23.38
C VAL A 96 -6.26 -8.39 22.27
N TYR A 97 -5.66 -9.57 22.06
CA TYR A 97 -4.68 -9.76 20.99
C TYR A 97 -5.31 -9.67 19.61
N TYR A 98 -6.49 -10.27 19.40
CA TYR A 98 -7.19 -10.19 18.13
C TYR A 98 -7.70 -8.79 17.84
N THR A 99 -8.20 -8.05 18.84
CA THR A 99 -8.58 -6.65 18.65
C THR A 99 -7.38 -5.78 18.30
N ALA A 100 -6.23 -5.97 18.98
CA ALA A 100 -5.02 -5.23 18.66
C ALA A 100 -4.52 -5.53 17.23
N ALA A 101 -4.56 -6.80 16.81
CA ALA A 101 -4.19 -7.19 15.45
C ALA A 101 -5.16 -6.64 14.38
N ALA A 102 -6.46 -6.59 14.68
CA ALA A 102 -7.45 -5.96 13.81
C ALA A 102 -7.18 -4.46 13.64
N VAL A 103 -6.93 -3.75 14.75
CA VAL A 103 -6.57 -2.32 14.71
C VAL A 103 -5.28 -2.09 13.93
N ALA A 104 -4.24 -2.89 14.16
CA ALA A 104 -2.99 -2.81 13.39
C ALA A 104 -3.21 -3.03 11.88
N SER A 105 -4.10 -3.96 11.52
CA SER A 105 -4.46 -4.20 10.11
C SER A 105 -5.15 -2.99 9.48
N VAL A 106 -6.04 -2.31 10.22
CA VAL A 106 -6.68 -1.06 9.77
C VAL A 106 -5.65 0.05 9.59
N LEU A 107 -4.74 0.23 10.55
CA LEU A 107 -3.68 1.23 10.45
C LEU A 107 -2.80 1.01 9.22
N LEU A 108 -2.37 -0.24 8.97
CA LEU A 108 -1.65 -0.60 7.75
C LEU A 108 -2.48 -0.30 6.49
N GLY A 109 -3.77 -0.64 6.49
CA GLY A 109 -4.67 -0.32 5.38
C GLY A 109 -4.75 1.17 5.10
N LEU A 110 -4.79 2.02 6.13
CA LEU A 110 -4.78 3.48 5.96
C LEU A 110 -3.49 3.97 5.30
N LEU A 111 -2.33 3.37 5.59
CA LEU A 111 -1.07 3.70 4.90
C LEU A 111 -1.18 3.45 3.39
N PHE A 112 -1.71 2.29 3.01
CA PHE A 112 -1.93 1.96 1.61
C PHE A 112 -2.95 2.88 0.96
N ILE A 113 -4.10 3.14 1.61
CA ILE A 113 -5.13 4.05 1.09
C ILE A 113 -4.56 5.45 0.84
N HIS A 114 -3.82 6.02 1.81
CA HIS A 114 -3.25 7.37 1.67
C HIS A 114 -2.20 7.48 0.56
N SER A 115 -1.39 6.43 0.38
CA SER A 115 -0.44 6.37 -0.73
C SER A 115 -1.18 6.23 -2.06
N LEU A 116 -2.04 5.21 -2.15
CA LEU A 116 -2.74 4.83 -3.37
C LEU A 116 -3.68 5.94 -3.86
N ALA A 117 -4.44 6.58 -2.97
CA ALA A 117 -5.33 7.68 -3.32
C ALA A 117 -4.60 8.88 -3.95
N TYR A 118 -3.31 9.04 -3.64
CA TYR A 118 -2.49 10.09 -4.24
C TYR A 118 -1.89 9.67 -5.57
N VAL A 119 -1.39 8.44 -5.67
CA VAL A 119 -0.66 7.98 -6.87
C VAL A 119 -1.51 7.30 -7.92
N SER A 120 -2.71 6.79 -7.60
CA SER A 120 -3.53 6.02 -8.56
C SER A 120 -4.13 6.86 -9.67
N THR A 121 -4.15 8.18 -9.51
CA THR A 121 -4.62 9.14 -10.51
C THR A 121 -3.51 9.35 -11.53
N GLY A 122 -3.82 9.23 -12.82
CA GLY A 122 -2.82 9.23 -13.91
C GLY A 122 -2.03 10.52 -14.13
N ASN A 123 -2.10 11.48 -13.21
CA ASN A 123 -1.40 12.76 -13.27
C ASN A 123 -0.27 12.86 -12.23
N THR A 124 0.20 11.75 -11.68
CA THR A 124 1.34 11.76 -10.76
C THR A 124 2.68 11.59 -11.46
N ALA A 125 3.66 12.35 -10.99
CA ALA A 125 5.04 12.25 -11.44
C ALA A 125 6.01 12.44 -10.27
N VAL A 126 7.21 11.89 -10.41
CA VAL A 126 8.33 12.15 -9.50
C VAL A 126 9.28 13.12 -10.19
N LEU A 127 9.54 14.26 -9.54
CA LEU A 127 10.44 15.28 -10.03
C LEU A 127 11.68 15.33 -9.14
N ALA A 128 12.84 15.58 -9.75
CA ALA A 128 14.01 15.98 -9.01
C ALA A 128 13.78 17.38 -8.44
N THR A 129 14.02 17.60 -7.15
CA THR A 129 13.87 18.95 -6.55
C THR A 129 14.84 19.95 -7.17
N ALA A 130 15.99 19.50 -7.66
CA ALA A 130 16.93 20.31 -8.43
C ALA A 130 16.37 20.85 -9.76
N ALA A 131 15.29 20.25 -10.28
CA ALA A 131 14.60 20.75 -11.47
C ALA A 131 13.63 21.92 -11.15
N LEU A 132 13.39 22.20 -9.87
CA LEU A 132 12.59 23.34 -9.44
C LEU A 132 13.48 24.59 -9.47
N GLY A 133 13.09 25.58 -10.29
CA GLY A 133 13.77 26.88 -10.30
C GLY A 133 13.55 27.65 -9.00
N ASP A 134 14.41 28.63 -8.73
CA ASP A 134 14.41 29.43 -7.49
C ASP A 134 13.04 30.07 -7.17
N GLY A 135 12.22 30.38 -8.19
CA GLY A 135 10.89 30.93 -8.03
C GLY A 135 9.86 30.02 -7.34
N VAL A 136 10.03 28.70 -7.37
CA VAL A 136 9.11 27.72 -6.76
C VAL A 136 9.52 27.35 -5.32
N SER A 137 10.79 27.62 -4.96
CA SER A 137 11.39 27.23 -3.68
C SER A 137 10.70 27.83 -2.44
N ASN A 138 10.04 28.98 -2.59
CA ASN A 138 9.31 29.65 -1.51
C ASN A 138 7.98 28.97 -1.17
N GLU A 139 7.32 28.36 -2.16
CA GLU A 139 6.04 27.64 -1.99
C GLU A 139 6.24 26.14 -1.72
N VAL A 140 7.31 25.55 -2.27
CA VAL A 140 7.63 24.13 -2.13
C VAL A 140 8.89 23.96 -1.30
N LYS A 141 8.71 23.69 0.00
CA LYS A 141 9.81 23.41 0.91
C LYS A 141 10.12 21.91 0.91
N CYS A 142 10.97 21.47 -0.02
CA CYS A 142 11.42 20.08 -0.07
C CYS A 142 12.95 19.98 -0.03
N GLN A 143 13.50 19.41 1.06
CA GLN A 143 14.94 19.22 1.24
C GLN A 143 15.43 17.88 0.67
N GLN A 144 14.52 16.99 0.27
CA GLN A 144 14.86 15.71 -0.35
C GLN A 144 15.19 15.87 -1.84
N PRO A 145 15.97 14.95 -2.44
CA PRO A 145 16.33 15.02 -3.86
C PRO A 145 15.14 14.78 -4.81
N ALA A 146 14.01 14.27 -4.29
CA ALA A 146 12.84 13.92 -5.07
C ALA A 146 11.56 14.43 -4.42
N LEU A 147 10.65 14.93 -5.27
CA LEU A 147 9.33 15.45 -4.94
C LEU A 147 8.28 14.67 -5.75
N ILE A 148 7.18 14.29 -5.13
CA ILE A 148 6.06 13.64 -5.82
C ILE A 148 4.99 14.69 -6.10
N VAL A 149 4.65 14.90 -7.35
CA VAL A 149 3.66 15.89 -7.77
C VAL A 149 2.42 15.19 -8.31
N HIS A 150 1.26 15.76 -8.02
CA HIS A 150 -0.02 15.40 -8.60
C HIS A 150 -0.53 16.59 -9.42
N TYR A 151 -0.23 16.54 -10.72
CA TYR A 151 -0.51 17.63 -11.64
C TYR A 151 -2.01 17.83 -11.86
N SER A 152 -2.45 19.08 -11.78
CA SER A 152 -3.82 19.48 -12.05
C SER A 152 -3.81 20.61 -13.07
N LYS A 153 -4.20 20.31 -14.31
CA LYS A 153 -4.22 21.30 -15.39
C LYS A 153 -5.22 22.41 -15.06
N GLY A 154 -4.73 23.65 -14.99
CA GLY A 154 -5.53 24.83 -14.66
C GLY A 154 -5.91 24.96 -13.18
N GLY A 155 -5.35 24.13 -12.30
CA GLY A 155 -5.51 24.21 -10.85
C GLY A 155 -4.17 24.26 -10.13
N GLU A 156 -4.19 24.32 -8.80
CA GLU A 156 -2.97 24.21 -8.01
C GLU A 156 -2.47 22.75 -8.00
N THR A 157 -1.19 22.57 -8.31
CA THR A 157 -0.55 21.26 -8.30
C THR A 157 -0.29 20.85 -6.86
N ALA A 158 -0.85 19.71 -6.47
CA ALA A 158 -0.56 19.11 -5.17
C ALA A 158 0.84 18.48 -5.21
N TRP A 159 1.56 18.58 -4.11
CA TRP A 159 2.91 18.03 -3.98
C TRP A 159 3.08 17.32 -2.64
N ARG A 160 3.95 16.31 -2.63
CA ARG A 160 4.39 15.57 -1.44
C ARG A 160 5.90 15.46 -1.45
N CYS A 161 6.52 15.99 -0.41
CA CYS A 161 7.94 15.83 -0.13
C CYS A 161 8.13 14.72 0.91
N PRO A 162 8.76 13.58 0.58
CA PRO A 162 9.04 12.55 1.56
C PRO A 162 9.95 13.08 2.67
N THR A 163 9.73 12.65 3.91
CA THR A 163 10.64 12.91 5.05
C THR A 163 11.36 11.65 5.50
N GLY A 164 10.86 10.48 5.10
CA GLY A 164 11.42 9.17 5.40
C GLY A 164 11.72 8.36 4.13
N ILE A 165 11.39 7.07 4.19
CA ILE A 165 11.69 6.13 3.11
C ILE A 165 10.67 6.27 1.98
N MET A 166 11.15 6.44 0.76
CA MET A 166 10.36 6.33 -0.46
C MET A 166 10.67 5.02 -1.17
N LEU A 167 9.65 4.18 -1.33
CA LEU A 167 9.78 2.90 -2.00
C LEU A 167 9.39 3.04 -3.48
N MET A 168 10.09 2.29 -4.34
CA MET A 168 9.93 2.37 -5.81
C MET A 168 10.06 3.82 -6.34
N SER A 169 11.07 4.56 -5.86
CA SER A 169 11.30 5.98 -6.17
C SER A 169 11.42 6.30 -7.67
N SER A 170 11.82 5.32 -8.48
CA SER A 170 11.98 5.44 -9.94
C SER A 170 10.67 5.17 -10.71
N SER A 171 9.57 4.88 -10.00
CA SER A 171 8.22 4.73 -10.56
C SER A 171 7.50 6.08 -10.57
N SER A 172 6.51 6.25 -11.45
CA SER A 172 5.54 7.36 -11.36
C SER A 172 4.52 7.16 -10.23
N HIS A 173 4.53 5.99 -9.60
CA HIS A 173 3.63 5.61 -8.50
C HIS A 173 4.44 5.15 -7.29
N PRO A 174 5.36 5.94 -6.73
CA PRO A 174 6.13 5.52 -5.57
C PRO A 174 5.22 5.26 -4.37
N PHE A 175 5.65 4.41 -3.44
CA PHE A 175 4.95 4.23 -2.17
C PHE A 175 5.65 5.06 -1.08
N VAL A 176 4.90 6.00 -0.49
CA VAL A 176 5.37 6.80 0.65
C VAL A 176 4.34 6.66 1.79
N PRO A 177 4.71 6.02 2.90
CA PRO A 177 3.78 5.82 4.00
C PRO A 177 3.46 7.15 4.71
N TRP A 178 2.22 7.30 5.18
CA TRP A 178 1.86 8.37 6.09
C TRP A 178 2.39 8.05 7.51
N PRO A 179 2.88 9.00 8.31
CA PRO A 179 2.99 10.44 8.07
C PRO A 179 4.36 10.88 7.51
N ASP A 180 5.09 10.01 6.80
CA ASP A 180 6.49 10.25 6.39
C ASP A 180 6.62 11.16 5.15
N TYR A 181 5.77 12.20 5.06
CA TYR A 181 5.85 13.23 4.04
C TYR A 181 5.24 14.56 4.51
N GLN A 182 5.72 15.66 3.93
CA GLN A 182 5.06 16.96 3.96
C GLN A 182 4.28 17.15 2.66
N ASP A 183 3.08 17.69 2.74
CA ASP A 183 2.23 17.94 1.58
C ASP A 183 1.81 19.41 1.48
N GLY A 184 1.45 19.81 0.26
CA GLY A 184 1.00 21.17 -0.02
C GLY A 184 0.43 21.31 -1.42
N LYS A 185 0.04 22.53 -1.77
CA LYS A 185 -0.41 22.93 -3.11
C LYS A 185 0.36 24.16 -3.54
N SER A 186 0.69 24.25 -4.83
CA SER A 186 1.41 25.39 -5.39
C SER A 186 0.93 25.70 -6.80
N ALA A 187 0.62 26.96 -7.06
CA ALA A 187 0.31 27.46 -8.39
C ALA A 187 1.58 27.64 -9.23
N ALA A 188 2.68 28.08 -8.61
CA ALA A 188 3.97 28.20 -9.27
C ALA A 188 4.47 26.85 -9.82
N LEU A 189 4.23 25.77 -9.07
CA LEU A 189 4.53 24.40 -9.51
C LEU A 189 3.69 23.98 -10.71
N THR A 190 2.42 24.41 -10.80
CA THR A 190 1.59 24.18 -11.99
C THR A 190 2.21 24.81 -13.23
N THR A 191 2.71 26.05 -13.14
CA THR A 191 3.36 26.71 -14.28
C THR A 191 4.59 25.94 -14.76
N VAL A 192 5.41 25.42 -13.85
CA VAL A 192 6.56 24.58 -14.22
C VAL A 192 6.10 23.29 -14.90
N MET A 193 5.05 22.65 -14.37
CA MET A 193 4.50 21.43 -14.97
C MET A 193 3.86 21.68 -16.34
N ASP A 194 3.22 22.82 -16.56
CA ASP A 194 2.67 23.21 -17.87
C ASP A 194 3.78 23.36 -18.91
N VAL A 195 4.93 23.94 -18.54
CA VAL A 195 6.10 24.05 -19.42
C VAL A 195 6.72 22.68 -19.70
N LEU A 196 6.91 21.86 -18.67
CA LEU A 196 7.51 20.52 -18.82
C LEU A 196 6.64 19.59 -19.67
N THR A 197 5.33 19.60 -19.43
CA THR A 197 4.38 18.79 -20.22
C THR A 197 4.21 19.36 -21.63
N GLY A 198 4.19 20.69 -21.79
CA GLY A 198 4.13 21.37 -23.09
C GLY A 198 5.36 21.11 -23.97
N THR A 199 6.55 21.04 -23.38
CA THR A 199 7.81 20.74 -24.09
C THR A 199 8.05 19.25 -24.31
N ALA A 200 7.43 18.36 -23.53
CA ALA A 200 7.51 16.90 -23.72
C ALA A 200 6.65 16.39 -24.90
N VAL A 201 5.52 17.04 -25.20
CA VAL A 201 4.63 16.67 -26.33
C VAL A 201 5.32 16.66 -27.71
N PRO A 202 6.20 17.62 -28.07
CA PRO A 202 6.90 17.55 -29.36
C PRO A 202 7.91 16.39 -29.46
N LEU A 203 8.50 15.92 -28.37
CA LEU A 203 9.54 14.86 -28.39
C LEU A 203 8.97 13.44 -28.62
N VAL A 204 7.69 13.21 -28.34
CA VAL A 204 7.03 11.92 -28.59
C VAL A 204 6.60 11.80 -30.06
N LYS A 205 6.33 12.92 -30.74
CA LYS A 205 5.92 12.92 -32.15
C LYS A 205 7.06 12.66 -33.13
N GLU A 206 8.31 12.85 -32.73
CA GLU A 206 9.48 12.70 -33.62
C GLU A 206 10.03 11.26 -33.69
N LYS A 207 9.38 10.31 -33.00
CA LYS A 207 9.72 8.87 -33.03
C LYS A 207 8.59 7.96 -33.54
N SER A 208 7.60 8.53 -34.24
CA SER A 208 6.57 7.78 -34.97
C SER A 208 6.97 7.51 -36.42
#